data_AF-A0A7X6PAT6-F1
#
_entry.id   AF-A0A7X6PAT6-F1
#
_cell.length_a   1.000
_cell.length_b   1.000
_cell.length_c   1.000
_cell.angle_alpha   90.00
_cell.angle_beta   90.00
_cell.angle_gamma   90.00
#
_symmetry.space_group_name_H-M   'P 1'
#
loop_
_entity.id
_entity.type
_entity.pdbx_description
1 polymer ?
#
loop_
_entity_poly.entity_id
_entity_poly.type
_entity_poly.pdbx_seq_one_letter_code
_entity_poly.pdbx_strand_id
1 'polypeptide(L)'
;MKKIIFLLVFISLVGYLIGQYVPVEIVNNAEDYLGRQLVTRFRDEIRKSPSYTVTYSSDEPHFKVKIDTMDRYKGDSLYEGISTIYNYTILIAVNGIDIYCYSQLGYAGKDVLNEVAFQIYSDLDEFIETFKAYLIQAMQENE
;
A
#
# COMPACT_ATOMS: atom_id res chain seq x y z
N MET A 1 -27.10 4.92 11.49
CA MET A 1 -26.00 4.17 12.14
C MET A 1 -24.80 3.95 11.22
N LYS A 2 -24.93 3.27 10.07
CA LYS A 2 -23.81 3.10 9.10
C LYS A 2 -23.15 4.41 8.65
N LYS A 3 -23.95 5.46 8.38
CA LYS A 3 -23.45 6.81 8.03
C LYS A 3 -22.66 7.50 9.16
N ILE A 4 -23.02 7.25 10.43
CA ILE A 4 -22.35 7.87 11.59
C ILE A 4 -21.03 7.17 11.89
N ILE A 5 -20.98 5.84 11.73
CA ILE A 5 -19.74 5.07 11.84
C ILE A 5 -18.78 5.47 10.72
N PHE A 6 -19.27 5.62 9.49
CA PHE A 6 -18.48 6.14 8.38
C PHE A 6 -17.95 7.54 8.68
N LEU A 7 -18.77 8.44 9.23
CA LEU A 7 -18.38 9.81 9.62
C LEU A 7 -17.33 9.84 10.76
N LEU A 8 -17.40 8.92 11.71
CA LEU A 8 -16.43 8.83 12.81
C LEU A 8 -15.08 8.28 12.33
N VAL A 9 -15.11 7.25 11.48
CA VAL A 9 -13.93 6.75 10.76
C VAL A 9 -13.30 7.85 9.90
N PHE A 10 -14.16 8.62 9.23
CA PHE A 10 -13.83 9.78 8.40
C PHE A 10 -13.17 10.91 9.21
N ILE A 11 -13.69 11.26 10.39
CA ILE A 11 -13.08 12.27 11.27
C ILE A 11 -11.76 11.78 11.88
N SER A 12 -11.66 10.50 12.26
CA SER A 12 -10.42 9.94 12.81
C SER A 12 -9.30 9.83 11.76
N LEU A 13 -9.63 9.46 10.51
CA LEU A 13 -8.66 9.47 9.41
C LEU A 13 -8.20 10.90 9.12
N VAL A 14 -9.13 11.87 9.03
CA VAL A 14 -8.80 13.27 8.71
C VAL A 14 -7.94 13.91 9.80
N GLY A 15 -8.24 13.68 11.08
CA GLY A 15 -7.42 14.19 12.19
C GLY A 15 -5.97 13.67 12.17
N TYR A 16 -5.77 12.45 11.65
CA TYR A 16 -4.45 11.84 11.52
C TYR A 16 -3.73 12.25 10.22
N LEU A 17 -4.46 12.39 9.11
CA LEU A 17 -3.92 12.77 7.80
C LEU A 17 -3.52 14.26 7.70
N ILE A 18 -4.04 15.11 8.58
CA ILE A 18 -3.56 16.50 8.77
C ILE A 18 -2.28 16.51 9.65
N GLY A 19 -1.95 15.38 10.29
CA GLY A 19 -0.66 15.16 10.93
C GLY A 19 0.48 15.09 9.92
N GLN A 20 1.71 15.31 10.40
CA GLN A 20 2.90 15.50 9.58
C GLN A 20 3.31 14.26 8.73
N TYR A 21 2.75 13.08 9.00
CA TYR A 21 3.08 11.81 8.32
C TYR A 21 1.85 10.92 8.13
N VAL A 22 1.64 10.42 6.91
CA VAL A 22 0.56 9.47 6.58
C VAL A 22 1.01 8.04 6.94
N PRO A 23 0.24 7.31 7.77
CA PRO A 23 0.62 5.97 8.22
C PRO A 23 0.36 4.93 7.12
N VAL A 24 1.36 4.09 6.86
CA VAL A 24 1.32 3.00 5.88
C VAL A 24 1.78 1.70 6.53
N GLU A 25 0.91 0.69 6.56
CA GLU A 25 1.28 -0.69 6.89
C GLU A 25 1.73 -1.41 5.61
N ILE A 26 2.83 -2.17 5.70
CA ILE A 26 3.35 -2.96 4.59
C ILE A 26 3.27 -4.44 4.95
N VAL A 27 2.29 -5.15 4.38
CA VAL A 27 2.08 -6.58 4.60
C VAL A 27 2.80 -7.36 3.50
N ASN A 28 3.67 -8.27 3.90
CA ASN A 28 4.56 -9.00 3.00
C ASN A 28 4.29 -10.51 3.00
N ASN A 29 3.89 -11.03 1.84
CA ASN A 29 3.82 -12.47 1.57
C ASN A 29 4.71 -12.83 0.37
N ALA A 30 5.98 -12.43 0.42
CA ALA A 30 6.96 -12.74 -0.61
C ALA A 30 7.60 -14.12 -0.38
N GLU A 31 7.24 -15.10 -1.21
CA GLU A 31 7.76 -16.46 -1.13
C GLU A 31 9.21 -16.58 -1.64
N ASP A 32 9.54 -15.83 -2.69
CA ASP A 32 10.79 -15.97 -3.44
C ASP A 32 11.82 -14.86 -3.15
N TYR A 33 13.06 -15.06 -3.63
CA TYR A 33 14.16 -14.12 -3.39
C TYR A 33 13.91 -12.74 -4.01
N LEU A 34 13.45 -12.68 -5.26
CA LEU A 34 13.20 -11.42 -5.95
C LEU A 34 12.01 -10.68 -5.34
N GLY A 35 10.99 -11.41 -4.92
CA GLY A 35 9.86 -10.87 -4.17
C GLY A 35 10.28 -10.22 -2.85
N ARG A 36 11.15 -10.86 -2.07
CA ARG A 36 11.70 -10.25 -0.85
C ARG A 36 12.48 -8.98 -1.14
N GLN A 37 13.22 -8.94 -2.25
CA GLN A 37 13.91 -7.72 -2.67
C GLN A 37 12.93 -6.63 -3.11
N LEU A 38 11.85 -6.96 -3.83
CA LEU A 38 10.81 -6.01 -4.23
C LEU A 38 10.23 -5.31 -3.00
N VAL A 39 9.79 -6.10 -2.01
CA VAL A 39 9.20 -5.56 -0.79
C VAL A 39 10.19 -4.72 0.01
N THR A 40 11.47 -5.11 0.04
CA THR A 40 12.51 -4.33 0.71
C THR A 40 12.68 -2.97 0.04
N ARG A 41 12.78 -2.94 -1.30
CA ARG A 41 12.90 -1.70 -2.07
C ARG A 41 11.69 -0.80 -1.89
N PHE A 42 10.48 -1.35 -1.97
CA PHE A 42 9.25 -0.58 -1.73
C PHE A 42 9.23 0.02 -0.32
N ARG A 43 9.59 -0.76 0.70
CA ARG A 43 9.72 -0.26 2.07
C ARG A 43 10.73 0.87 2.20
N ASP A 44 11.82 0.81 1.44
CA ASP A 44 12.83 1.87 1.43
C ASP A 44 12.31 3.15 0.75
N GLU A 45 11.50 3.05 -0.31
CA GLU A 45 10.82 4.21 -0.91
C GLU A 45 9.88 4.89 0.09
N ILE A 46 9.10 4.12 0.84
CA ILE A 46 8.23 4.65 1.91
C ILE A 46 9.07 5.37 2.99
N ARG A 47 10.18 4.78 3.42
CA ARG A 47 11.06 5.35 4.46
C ARG A 47 11.79 6.62 4.03
N LYS A 48 12.09 6.76 2.73
CA LYS A 48 12.73 7.96 2.19
C LYS A 48 11.74 9.11 2.03
N SER A 49 10.45 8.81 1.90
CA SER A 49 9.43 9.83 1.71
C SER A 49 9.17 10.61 3.00
N PRO A 50 9.19 11.96 2.96
CA PRO A 50 8.82 12.77 4.11
C PRO A 50 7.31 12.73 4.40
N SER A 51 6.50 12.23 3.47
CA SER A 51 5.03 12.21 3.57
C SER A 51 4.49 10.98 4.31
N TYR A 52 5.29 9.92 4.43
CA TYR A 52 4.82 8.61 4.90
C TYR A 52 5.59 8.14 6.14
N THR A 53 4.90 7.36 6.98
CA THR A 53 5.53 6.63 8.08
C THR A 53 5.05 5.18 8.08
N VAL A 54 5.95 4.24 8.36
CA VAL A 54 5.58 2.83 8.47
C VAL A 54 4.92 2.60 9.82
N THR A 55 3.69 2.08 9.82
CA THR A 55 2.97 1.70 11.04
C THR A 55 2.78 0.18 11.13
N TYR A 56 2.61 -0.30 12.37
CA TYR A 56 2.20 -1.66 12.69
C TYR A 56 1.01 -1.67 13.66
N SER A 57 0.40 -0.50 13.90
CA SER A 57 -0.74 -0.37 14.80
C SER A 57 -2.00 -0.90 14.14
N SER A 58 -2.68 -1.84 14.79
CA SER A 58 -4.01 -2.32 14.38
C SER A 58 -5.15 -1.37 14.75
N ASP A 59 -4.87 -0.43 15.66
CA ASP A 59 -5.90 0.32 16.39
C ASP A 59 -6.18 1.68 15.75
N GLU A 60 -5.28 2.14 14.87
CA GLU A 60 -5.39 3.43 14.18
C GLU A 60 -5.73 3.22 12.70
N PRO A 61 -6.58 4.06 12.11
CA PRO A 61 -6.80 4.05 10.67
C PRO A 61 -5.53 4.31 9.87
N HIS A 62 -5.24 3.49 8.87
CA HIS A 62 -4.05 3.64 8.02
C HIS A 62 -4.23 3.04 6.63
N PHE A 63 -3.35 3.42 5.71
CA PHE A 63 -3.26 2.74 4.41
C PHE A 63 -2.45 1.47 4.57
N LYS A 64 -2.90 0.39 3.94
CA LYS A 64 -2.21 -0.90 3.98
C LYS A 64 -1.87 -1.31 2.55
N VAL A 65 -0.59 -1.60 2.31
CA VAL A 65 -0.10 -2.15 1.05
C VAL A 65 0.30 -3.59 1.28
N LYS A 66 -0.50 -4.51 0.73
CA LYS A 66 -0.21 -5.95 0.76
C LYS A 66 0.52 -6.33 -0.51
N ILE A 67 1.69 -6.96 -0.40
CA ILE A 67 2.47 -7.46 -1.53
C ILE A 67 2.61 -8.97 -1.41
N ASP A 68 1.99 -9.69 -2.34
CA ASP A 68 2.09 -11.14 -2.49
C ASP A 68 3.01 -11.46 -3.69
N THR A 69 3.96 -12.38 -3.54
CA THR A 69 4.85 -12.75 -4.65
C THR A 69 5.05 -14.25 -4.75
N MET A 70 5.34 -14.70 -5.97
CA MET A 70 5.68 -16.09 -6.29
C MET A 70 6.68 -16.12 -7.42
N ASP A 71 7.65 -17.04 -7.37
CA ASP A 71 8.53 -17.26 -8.51
C ASP A 71 7.72 -17.61 -9.77
N ARG A 72 8.02 -16.93 -10.89
CA ARG A 72 7.27 -17.11 -12.15
C ARG A 72 7.44 -18.52 -12.71
N TYR A 73 8.60 -19.13 -12.47
CA TYR A 73 8.99 -20.43 -12.99
C TYR A 73 9.10 -21.46 -11.85
N LYS A 74 8.32 -21.28 -10.77
CA LYS A 74 8.30 -22.18 -9.62
C LYS A 74 8.19 -23.64 -10.05
N GLY A 75 9.19 -24.45 -9.69
CA GLY A 75 9.29 -25.87 -10.06
C GLY A 75 10.09 -26.15 -11.33
N ASP A 76 10.61 -25.14 -12.02
CA ASP A 76 11.54 -25.29 -13.14
C ASP A 76 12.96 -24.89 -12.72
N SER A 77 13.81 -25.90 -12.47
CA SER A 77 15.18 -25.71 -11.97
C SER A 77 16.10 -24.90 -12.91
N LEU A 78 15.75 -24.75 -14.19
CA LEU A 78 16.56 -24.00 -15.15
C LEU A 78 16.26 -22.49 -15.10
N TYR A 79 15.06 -22.11 -14.69
CA TYR A 79 14.57 -20.73 -14.78
C TYR A 79 14.10 -20.13 -13.45
N GLU A 80 14.00 -20.92 -12.39
CA GLU A 80 13.67 -20.45 -11.04
C GLU A 80 14.67 -19.37 -10.58
N GLY A 81 14.15 -18.31 -9.97
CA GLY A 81 14.90 -17.16 -9.48
C GLY A 81 15.17 -16.07 -10.54
N ILE A 82 14.76 -16.24 -11.80
CA ILE A 82 14.97 -15.24 -12.86
C ILE A 82 13.95 -14.09 -12.76
N SER A 83 12.69 -14.40 -12.41
CA SER A 83 11.63 -13.41 -12.30
C SER A 83 10.56 -13.83 -11.31
N THR A 84 9.95 -12.85 -10.65
CA THR A 84 8.84 -13.04 -9.73
C THR A 84 7.55 -12.50 -10.33
N ILE A 85 6.44 -13.17 -10.10
CA ILE A 85 5.09 -12.63 -10.25
C ILE A 85 4.77 -11.92 -8.94
N TYR A 86 4.27 -10.70 -9.02
CA TYR A 86 3.84 -9.93 -7.85
C TYR A 86 2.41 -9.46 -8.03
N ASN A 87 1.67 -9.43 -6.92
CA ASN A 87 0.41 -8.72 -6.79
C ASN A 87 0.56 -7.76 -5.61
N TYR A 88 0.25 -6.48 -5.82
CA TYR A 88 0.07 -5.56 -4.70
C TYR A 88 -1.38 -5.10 -4.62
N THR A 89 -1.85 -4.92 -3.39
CA THR A 89 -3.20 -4.44 -3.08
C THR A 89 -3.10 -3.27 -2.11
N ILE A 90 -3.74 -2.16 -2.46
CA ILE A 90 -3.91 -1.00 -1.59
C ILE A 90 -5.25 -1.13 -0.89
N LEU A 91 -5.20 -1.00 0.44
CA LEU A 91 -6.31 -1.17 1.36
C LEU A 91 -6.38 0.05 2.30
N ILE A 92 -7.56 0.33 2.82
CA ILE A 92 -7.74 1.23 3.96
C ILE A 92 -8.11 0.37 5.16
N ALA A 93 -7.23 0.29 6.15
CA ALA A 93 -7.42 -0.48 7.37
C ALA A 93 -8.05 0.41 8.45
N VAL A 94 -9.20 0.00 8.98
CA VAL A 94 -9.96 0.75 10.00
C VAL A 94 -10.65 -0.22 10.94
N ASN A 95 -10.40 -0.09 12.24
CA ASN A 95 -11.08 -0.86 13.29
C ASN A 95 -11.09 -2.39 13.02
N GLY A 96 -9.94 -2.93 12.58
CA GLY A 96 -9.78 -4.34 12.24
C GLY A 96 -10.45 -4.79 10.94
N ILE A 97 -10.97 -3.86 10.13
CA ILE A 97 -11.57 -4.13 8.82
C ILE A 97 -10.66 -3.56 7.73
N ASP A 98 -10.37 -4.37 6.71
CA ASP A 98 -9.65 -3.95 5.51
C ASP A 98 -10.63 -3.65 4.38
N ILE A 99 -10.64 -2.40 3.92
CA ILE A 99 -11.45 -1.95 2.79
C ILE A 99 -10.59 -2.02 1.54
N TYR A 100 -11.00 -2.83 0.56
CA TYR A 100 -10.35 -2.93 -0.74
C TYR A 100 -10.46 -1.63 -1.54
N CYS A 101 -9.34 -1.18 -2.10
CA CYS A 101 -9.30 0.03 -2.93
C CYS A 101 -8.77 -0.27 -4.33
N TYR A 102 -7.59 -0.88 -4.41
CA TYR A 102 -6.88 -1.09 -5.68
C TYR A 102 -6.04 -2.35 -5.62
N SER A 103 -5.83 -3.00 -6.77
CA SER A 103 -4.81 -4.05 -6.90
C SER A 103 -4.26 -4.11 -8.31
N GLN A 104 -3.01 -4.52 -8.42
CA GLN A 104 -2.38 -4.79 -9.71
C GLN A 104 -1.46 -6.01 -9.63
N LEU A 105 -1.57 -6.84 -10.67
CA LEU A 105 -0.75 -8.01 -10.92
C LEU A 105 0.30 -7.68 -11.97
N GLY A 106 1.53 -8.12 -11.75
CA GLY A 106 2.61 -7.98 -12.71
C GLY A 106 3.68 -9.05 -12.53
N TYR A 107 4.75 -8.95 -13.30
CA TYR A 107 5.96 -9.72 -13.10
C TYR A 107 7.18 -8.81 -13.21
N ALA A 108 8.24 -9.16 -12.51
CA ALA A 108 9.47 -8.39 -12.48
C ALA A 108 10.69 -9.31 -12.52
N GLY A 109 11.62 -9.01 -13.42
CA GLY A 109 12.98 -9.55 -13.37
C GLY A 109 13.85 -8.72 -12.43
N LYS A 110 15.01 -9.27 -12.04
CA LYS A 110 15.95 -8.65 -11.10
C LYS A 110 16.30 -7.19 -11.41
N ASP A 111 16.45 -6.86 -12.70
CA ASP A 111 16.99 -5.57 -13.15
C ASP A 111 15.97 -4.42 -13.05
N VAL A 112 14.67 -4.72 -13.02
CA VAL A 112 13.59 -3.72 -13.01
C VAL A 112 12.90 -3.61 -11.64
N LEU A 113 13.40 -4.32 -10.61
CA LEU A 113 12.75 -4.32 -9.29
C LEU A 113 12.71 -2.94 -8.61
N ASN A 114 13.68 -2.06 -8.88
CA ASN A 114 13.66 -0.68 -8.39
C ASN A 114 12.52 0.12 -9.04
N GLU A 115 12.35 -0.02 -10.36
CA GLU A 115 11.30 0.66 -11.12
C GLU A 115 9.92 0.19 -10.67
N VAL A 116 9.76 -1.13 -10.47
CA VAL A 116 8.49 -1.70 -9.98
C VAL A 116 8.20 -1.24 -8.55
N ALA A 117 9.20 -1.19 -7.65
CA ALA A 117 9.01 -0.67 -6.30
C ALA A 117 8.59 0.81 -6.31
N PHE A 118 9.22 1.62 -7.17
CA PHE A 118 8.84 3.02 -7.36
C PHE A 118 7.45 3.17 -7.95
N GLN A 119 7.05 2.32 -8.90
CA GLN A 119 5.68 2.32 -9.44
C GLN A 119 4.64 2.05 -8.35
N ILE A 120 4.86 1.04 -7.51
CA ILE A 120 3.95 0.74 -6.39
C ILE A 120 3.86 1.94 -5.43
N TYR A 121 4.99 2.62 -5.17
CA TYR A 121 5.01 3.85 -4.40
C TYR A 121 4.21 4.97 -5.06
N SER A 122 4.41 5.21 -6.36
CA SER A 122 3.70 6.24 -7.10
C SER A 122 2.20 6.01 -7.15
N ASP A 123 1.76 4.76 -7.32
CA ASP A 123 0.33 4.42 -7.32
C ASP A 123 -0.29 4.62 -5.94
N LEU A 124 0.45 4.31 -4.87
CA LEU A 124 0.03 4.61 -3.51
C LEU A 124 -0.10 6.13 -3.30
N ASP A 125 0.90 6.90 -3.73
CA ASP A 125 0.92 8.36 -3.59
C ASP A 125 -0.25 9.00 -4.31
N GLU A 126 -0.47 8.63 -5.58
CA GLU A 126 -1.60 9.10 -6.38
C GLU A 126 -2.94 8.72 -5.75
N PHE A 127 -3.07 7.48 -5.26
CA PHE A 127 -4.27 7.04 -4.57
C PHE A 127 -4.56 7.88 -3.32
N ILE A 128 -3.54 8.12 -2.49
CA ILE A 128 -3.68 8.89 -1.24
C ILE A 128 -4.04 10.34 -1.54
N GLU A 129 -3.38 10.98 -2.50
CA GLU A 129 -3.67 12.37 -2.87
C GLU A 129 -5.07 12.51 -3.48
N THR A 130 -5.47 11.57 -4.34
CA THR A 130 -6.83 11.52 -4.90
C THR A 130 -7.87 11.32 -3.79
N PHE A 131 -7.59 10.42 -2.85
CA PHE A 131 -8.46 10.19 -1.70
C PHE A 131 -8.59 11.45 -0.83
N LYS A 132 -7.48 12.14 -0.52
CA LYS A 132 -7.49 13.42 0.21
C LYS A 132 -8.31 14.48 -0.52
N ALA A 133 -8.17 14.59 -1.85
CA ALA A 133 -8.92 15.56 -2.65
C ALA A 133 -10.44 15.31 -2.56
N TYR A 134 -10.87 14.05 -2.71
CA TYR A 134 -12.28 13.69 -2.56
C TYR A 134 -12.81 13.96 -1.15
N LEU A 135 -11.99 13.74 -0.12
CA LEU A 135 -12.37 14.06 1.25
C LEU A 135 -12.60 15.57 1.43
N ILE A 136 -11.69 16.41 0.94
CA ILE A 136 -11.81 17.87 1.04
C ILE A 136 -13.08 18.35 0.33
N GLN A 137 -13.34 17.85 -0.88
CA GLN A 137 -14.55 18.21 -1.63
C GLN A 137 -15.83 17.81 -0.86
N ALA A 138 -15.88 16.58 -0.33
CA ALA A 138 -17.03 16.10 0.42
C ALA A 138 -17.28 16.91 1.70
N MET A 139 -16.23 17.48 2.32
CA MET A 139 -16.41 18.38 3.47
C MET A 139 -17.04 19.71 3.07
N GLN A 140 -16.60 20.31 1.97
CA GLN A 140 -17.12 21.60 1.48
C GLN A 140 -18.59 21.52 1.06
N GLU A 141 -19.05 20.38 0.55
CA GLU A 141 -20.45 20.19 0.13
C GLU A 141 -21.43 19.98 1.30
N ASN A 142 -20.92 19.74 2.52
CA ASN A 142 -21.72 19.51 3.73
C ASN A 142 -21.73 20.71 4.71
N GLU A 143 -21.06 21.82 4.36
CA GLU A 143 -21.15 23.12 5.04
C GLU A 143 -22.21 24.02 4.39
#